data_AF-A0A453BC59-F1
#
_entry.id   AF-A0A453BC59-F1
#
_cell.length_a   1.000
_cell.length_b   1.000
_cell.length_c   1.000
_cell.angle_alpha   90.00
_cell.angle_beta   90.00
_cell.angle_gamma   90.00
#
_symmetry.space_group_name_H-M   'P 1'
#
loop_
_entity.id
_entity.type
_entity.pdbx_description
1 polymer ?
#
loop_
_entity_poly.entity_id
_entity_poly.type
_entity_poly.pdbx_seq_one_letter_code
_entity_poly.pdbx_strand_id
1 'polypeptide(L)'
;MVTDAAAMAVVKAARPVFRGAHDGVAFAANAAFLAAGYSLCAVGPAALTDPLPAVDEEVGIDGWNTMDNCYAFLYSKEEEGKKKRILVKCLVIDDFLAIDALDLEAQHKEPCNVQINVKDFFSEEQPKNYKDMYKNFAGFINTLNSSLLVELDGKNAAAAAAQKPDVMSSSSINSSENVLRDTRTTEPAGLIYPPVALFGHDDTFPAPGAGFYPHRSVSYHHVHVKTSTDQYFHT
;
A
#
# COMPACT_ATOMS: atom_id res chain seq x y z
N MET A 1 -8.55 1.26 -25.28
CA MET A 1 -8.78 2.52 -24.53
C MET A 1 -10.27 2.76 -24.41
N VAL A 2 -10.73 3.24 -23.27
CA VAL A 2 -12.16 3.50 -22.98
C VAL A 2 -12.59 4.79 -23.67
N THR A 3 -13.78 4.79 -24.26
CA THR A 3 -14.39 5.99 -24.83
C THR A 3 -15.30 6.66 -23.80
N ASP A 4 -15.40 7.99 -23.88
CA ASP A 4 -16.30 8.79 -23.05
C ASP A 4 -17.77 8.38 -23.27
N ALA A 5 -18.16 8.04 -24.49
CA ALA A 5 -19.49 7.55 -24.79
C ALA A 5 -19.82 6.23 -24.06
N ALA A 6 -18.88 5.29 -24.01
CA ALA A 6 -19.07 4.01 -23.33
C ALA A 6 -19.20 4.18 -21.81
N ALA A 7 -18.29 4.93 -21.19
CA ALA A 7 -18.36 5.20 -19.75
C ALA A 7 -19.64 5.99 -19.39
N MET A 8 -20.04 6.98 -20.20
CA MET A 8 -21.30 7.71 -19.98
C MET A 8 -22.54 6.81 -20.14
N ALA A 9 -22.52 5.83 -21.04
CA ALA A 9 -23.60 4.87 -21.18
C ALA A 9 -23.75 4.02 -19.91
N VAL A 10 -22.64 3.60 -19.29
CA VAL A 10 -22.64 2.89 -18.00
C VAL A 10 -23.25 3.76 -16.90
N VAL A 11 -22.85 5.04 -16.80
CA VAL A 11 -23.44 5.97 -15.82
C VAL A 11 -24.96 6.08 -16.01
N LYS A 12 -25.43 6.26 -17.25
CA LYS A 12 -26.86 6.36 -17.56
C LYS A 12 -27.63 5.07 -17.30
N ALA A 13 -27.00 3.92 -17.51
CA ALA A 13 -27.62 2.63 -17.27
C ALA A 13 -27.77 2.35 -15.76
N ALA A 14 -26.74 2.66 -14.98
CA ALA A 14 -26.73 2.43 -13.54
C ALA A 14 -27.63 3.40 -12.75
N ARG A 15 -27.90 4.58 -13.31
CA ARG A 15 -28.71 5.65 -12.69
C ARG A 15 -28.36 5.90 -11.22
N PRO A 16 -27.07 6.12 -10.90
CA PRO A 16 -26.65 6.31 -9.52
C PRO A 16 -27.27 7.56 -8.90
N VAL A 17 -27.42 7.53 -7.58
CA VAL A 17 -27.77 8.68 -6.76
C VAL A 17 -26.47 9.22 -6.15
N PHE A 18 -26.16 10.48 -6.42
CA PHE A 18 -24.96 11.14 -5.90
C PHE A 18 -25.30 12.04 -4.72
N ARG A 19 -24.53 11.93 -3.63
CA ARG A 19 -24.65 12.81 -2.45
C ARG A 19 -23.91 14.14 -2.63
N GLY A 20 -22.95 14.19 -3.55
CA GLY A 20 -22.15 15.38 -3.86
C GLY A 20 -21.24 15.15 -5.05
N ALA A 21 -20.38 16.12 -5.37
CA ALA A 21 -19.52 16.03 -6.53
C ALA A 21 -18.47 14.89 -6.47
N HIS A 22 -17.98 14.56 -5.27
CA HIS A 22 -17.04 13.44 -5.09
C HIS A 22 -17.65 12.09 -5.50
N ASP A 23 -18.91 11.84 -5.14
CA ASP A 23 -19.66 10.64 -5.55
C ASP A 23 -19.70 10.57 -7.09
N GLY A 24 -20.00 11.70 -7.75
CA GLY A 24 -20.10 11.76 -9.21
C GLY A 24 -18.79 11.41 -9.93
N VAL A 25 -17.66 11.91 -9.43
CA VAL A 25 -16.33 11.63 -9.99
C VAL A 25 -15.87 10.20 -9.66
N ALA A 26 -16.07 9.74 -8.43
CA ALA A 26 -15.75 8.36 -8.04
C ALA A 26 -16.54 7.33 -8.86
N PHE A 27 -17.84 7.60 -9.10
CA PHE A 27 -18.67 6.74 -9.93
C PHE A 27 -18.26 6.78 -11.40
N ALA A 28 -17.84 7.93 -11.92
CA ALA A 28 -17.30 8.02 -13.27
C ALA A 28 -16.03 7.17 -13.44
N ALA A 29 -15.18 7.09 -12.40
CA ALA A 29 -14.04 6.18 -12.41
C ALA A 29 -14.52 4.72 -12.49
N ASN A 30 -15.47 4.31 -11.64
CA ASN A 30 -16.07 2.97 -11.71
C ASN A 30 -16.63 2.66 -13.10
N ALA A 31 -17.36 3.60 -13.71
CA ALA A 31 -17.89 3.46 -15.06
C ALA A 31 -16.80 3.29 -16.13
N ALA A 32 -15.63 3.93 -15.96
CA ALA A 32 -14.49 3.74 -16.84
C ALA A 32 -13.90 2.33 -16.74
N PHE A 33 -13.77 1.78 -15.54
CA PHE A 33 -13.32 0.38 -15.34
C PHE A 33 -14.32 -0.61 -15.94
N LEU A 34 -15.62 -0.43 -15.70
CA LEU A 34 -16.65 -1.29 -16.32
C LEU A 34 -16.61 -1.21 -17.85
N ALA A 35 -16.46 0.00 -18.41
CA ALA A 35 -16.34 0.19 -19.86
C ALA A 35 -15.02 -0.36 -20.45
N ALA A 36 -13.99 -0.56 -19.64
CA ALA A 36 -12.75 -1.25 -20.01
C ALA A 36 -12.89 -2.79 -20.00
N GLY A 37 -14.04 -3.33 -19.59
CA GLY A 37 -14.33 -4.76 -19.56
C GLY A 37 -13.92 -5.44 -18.25
N TYR A 38 -13.74 -4.69 -17.17
CA TYR A 38 -13.55 -5.27 -15.84
C TYR A 38 -14.91 -5.66 -15.24
N SER A 39 -14.97 -6.81 -14.58
CA SER A 39 -16.14 -7.26 -13.82
C SER A 39 -16.03 -6.79 -12.37
N LEU A 40 -17.07 -6.14 -11.87
CA LEU A 40 -17.12 -5.64 -10.50
C LEU A 40 -17.46 -6.78 -9.53
N CYS A 41 -16.61 -7.02 -8.54
CA CYS A 41 -16.75 -8.16 -7.60
C CYS A 41 -17.12 -7.73 -6.19
N ALA A 42 -16.74 -6.52 -5.77
CA ALA A 42 -17.15 -5.95 -4.49
C ALA A 42 -17.08 -4.44 -4.51
N VAL A 43 -17.89 -3.80 -3.66
CA VAL A 43 -17.96 -2.35 -3.51
C VAL A 43 -17.93 -1.94 -2.05
N GLY A 44 -17.53 -0.70 -1.79
CA GLY A 44 -17.57 -0.12 -0.46
C GLY A 44 -16.72 -0.91 0.55
N PRO A 45 -17.20 -1.10 1.79
CA PRO A 45 -16.46 -1.84 2.81
C PRO A 45 -16.14 -3.29 2.42
N ALA A 46 -17.01 -3.92 1.61
CA ALA A 46 -16.83 -5.30 1.17
C ALA A 46 -15.60 -5.47 0.26
N ALA A 47 -15.19 -4.41 -0.45
CA ALA A 47 -13.97 -4.43 -1.27
C ALA A 47 -12.69 -4.37 -0.43
N LEU A 48 -12.78 -4.08 0.88
CA LEU A 48 -11.66 -3.90 1.78
C LEU A 48 -11.55 -4.99 2.85
N THR A 49 -12.38 -6.03 2.79
CA THR A 49 -12.36 -7.12 3.77
C THR A 49 -11.13 -8.01 3.60
N ASP A 50 -10.68 -8.59 4.71
CA ASP A 50 -9.65 -9.63 4.74
C ASP A 50 -10.25 -10.91 5.36
N PRO A 51 -10.39 -12.02 4.60
CA PRO A 51 -9.96 -12.20 3.22
C PRO A 51 -10.83 -11.43 2.21
N LEU A 52 -10.24 -11.13 1.05
CA LEU A 52 -10.97 -10.52 -0.07
C LEU A 52 -12.10 -11.42 -0.56
N PRO A 53 -13.22 -10.85 -1.01
CA PRO A 53 -14.36 -11.61 -1.49
C PRO A 53 -14.01 -12.47 -2.72
N ALA A 54 -14.75 -13.55 -2.89
CA ALA A 54 -14.66 -14.37 -4.09
C ALA A 54 -15.03 -13.53 -5.31
N VAL A 55 -14.20 -13.58 -6.34
CA VAL A 55 -14.33 -12.74 -7.54
C VAL A 55 -15.12 -13.42 -8.67
N ASP A 56 -15.87 -14.46 -8.34
CA ASP A 56 -16.53 -15.34 -9.33
C ASP A 56 -17.93 -14.86 -9.70
N GLU A 57 -18.50 -13.95 -8.91
CA GLU A 57 -19.79 -13.33 -9.15
C GLU A 57 -19.62 -11.83 -9.37
N GLU A 58 -20.34 -11.30 -10.35
CA GLU A 58 -20.44 -9.86 -10.59
C GLU A 58 -21.49 -9.27 -9.66
N VAL A 59 -21.13 -8.21 -8.95
CA VAL A 59 -22.02 -7.53 -8.00
C VAL A 59 -22.55 -6.23 -8.57
N GLY A 60 -23.73 -5.83 -8.08
CA GLY A 60 -24.28 -4.51 -8.36
C GLY A 60 -23.53 -3.39 -7.64
N ILE A 61 -23.97 -2.16 -7.87
CA ILE A 61 -23.43 -0.96 -7.23
C ILE A 61 -24.04 -0.70 -5.85
N ASP A 62 -24.67 -1.67 -5.19
CA ASP A 62 -25.36 -1.40 -3.92
C ASP A 62 -24.37 -1.16 -2.77
N GLY A 63 -24.60 -0.13 -1.95
CA GLY A 63 -23.70 0.24 -0.85
C GLY A 63 -22.33 0.82 -1.26
N TRP A 64 -22.14 1.14 -2.55
CA TRP A 64 -20.85 1.64 -3.07
C TRP A 64 -20.38 2.95 -2.43
N ASN A 65 -21.31 3.83 -2.05
CA ASN A 65 -21.05 5.11 -1.41
C ASN A 65 -21.42 5.10 0.08
N THR A 66 -21.44 3.96 0.76
CA THR A 66 -21.75 3.91 2.21
C THR A 66 -20.62 4.48 3.07
N MET A 67 -19.37 4.41 2.61
CA MET A 67 -18.23 4.95 3.34
C MET A 67 -18.14 6.47 3.19
N ASP A 68 -17.69 7.13 4.25
CA ASP A 68 -17.43 8.57 4.24
C ASP A 68 -16.01 8.82 3.71
N ASN A 69 -15.89 9.78 2.79
CA ASN A 69 -14.64 10.26 2.22
C ASN A 69 -13.77 9.17 1.54
N CYS A 70 -14.34 7.99 1.28
CA CYS A 70 -13.65 6.86 0.71
C CYS A 70 -14.62 6.04 -0.14
N TYR A 71 -14.15 5.56 -1.28
CA TYR A 71 -14.84 4.62 -2.14
C TYR A 71 -13.87 3.50 -2.45
N ALA A 72 -14.35 2.26 -2.48
CA ALA A 72 -13.52 1.13 -2.84
C ALA A 72 -14.28 0.23 -3.79
N PHE A 73 -13.59 -0.26 -4.81
CA PHE A 73 -14.11 -1.15 -5.83
C PHE A 73 -13.09 -2.25 -6.05
N LEU A 74 -13.54 -3.49 -5.98
CA LEU A 74 -12.74 -4.65 -6.34
C LEU A 74 -13.22 -5.15 -7.68
N TYR A 75 -12.29 -5.25 -8.63
CA TYR A 75 -12.55 -5.75 -9.97
C TYR A 75 -11.81 -7.05 -10.22
N SER A 76 -12.36 -7.84 -11.14
CA SER A 76 -11.63 -8.91 -11.79
C SER A 76 -11.60 -8.70 -13.30
N LYS A 77 -10.52 -9.16 -13.92
CA LYS A 77 -10.37 -9.20 -15.37
C LYS A 77 -9.62 -10.47 -15.73
N GLU A 78 -10.17 -11.23 -16.66
CA GLU A 78 -9.50 -12.40 -17.20
C GLU A 78 -8.73 -12.00 -18.46
N GLU A 79 -7.42 -12.23 -18.46
CA GLU A 79 -6.53 -11.95 -19.59
C GLU A 79 -5.63 -13.16 -19.80
N GLU A 80 -5.67 -13.75 -21.00
CA GLU A 80 -4.87 -14.94 -21.36
C GLU A 80 -5.04 -16.13 -20.40
N GLY A 81 -6.25 -16.31 -19.84
CA GLY A 81 -6.56 -17.38 -18.88
C GLY A 81 -6.03 -17.14 -17.46
N LYS A 82 -5.48 -15.95 -17.18
CA LYS A 82 -5.10 -15.50 -15.84
C LYS A 82 -6.11 -14.47 -15.35
N LYS A 83 -6.70 -14.73 -14.18
CA LYS A 83 -7.61 -13.79 -13.52
C LYS A 83 -6.79 -12.80 -12.71
N LYS A 84 -6.80 -11.54 -13.12
CA LYS A 84 -6.22 -10.40 -12.39
C LYS A 84 -7.27 -9.81 -11.47
N ARG A 85 -6.89 -9.43 -10.26
CA ARG A 85 -7.75 -8.71 -9.30
C ARG A 85 -7.21 -7.30 -9.11
N ILE A 86 -8.03 -6.31 -9.41
CA ILE A 86 -7.65 -4.91 -9.28
C ILE A 86 -8.46 -4.27 -8.16
N LEU A 87 -7.79 -3.77 -7.13
CA LEU A 87 -8.40 -2.97 -6.08
C LEU A 87 -8.25 -1.48 -6.43
N VAL A 88 -9.37 -0.79 -6.59
CA VAL A 88 -9.41 0.65 -6.82
C VAL A 88 -9.96 1.32 -5.58
N LYS A 89 -9.20 2.26 -5.01
CA LYS A 89 -9.60 3.11 -3.90
C LYS A 89 -9.67 4.56 -4.35
N CYS A 90 -10.75 5.24 -4.01
CA CYS A 90 -10.90 6.67 -4.24
C CYS A 90 -10.98 7.35 -2.87
N LEU A 91 -10.02 8.18 -2.53
CA LEU A 91 -9.94 8.91 -1.27
C LEU A 91 -10.22 10.40 -1.49
N VAL A 92 -11.16 10.94 -0.71
CA VAL A 92 -11.49 12.37 -0.74
C VAL A 92 -10.45 13.14 0.07
N ILE A 93 -9.81 14.12 -0.58
CA ILE A 93 -8.83 15.01 0.01
C ILE A 93 -9.25 16.43 -0.34
N ASP A 94 -10.06 17.04 0.52
CA ASP A 94 -10.62 18.37 0.30
C ASP A 94 -11.33 18.45 -1.07
N ASP A 95 -10.95 19.38 -1.96
CA ASP A 95 -11.51 19.50 -3.31
C ASP A 95 -11.05 18.42 -4.31
N PHE A 96 -10.17 17.51 -3.88
CA PHE A 96 -9.58 16.49 -4.73
C PHE A 96 -10.10 15.09 -4.42
N LEU A 97 -10.10 14.24 -5.44
CA LEU A 97 -10.28 12.81 -5.32
C LEU A 97 -8.99 12.13 -5.78
N ALA A 98 -8.28 11.49 -4.84
CA ALA A 98 -7.14 10.63 -5.15
C ALA A 98 -7.65 9.23 -5.49
N ILE A 99 -7.29 8.71 -6.66
CA ILE A 99 -7.69 7.39 -7.14
C ILE A 99 -6.43 6.53 -7.22
N ASP A 100 -6.36 5.51 -6.36
CA ASP A 100 -5.29 4.53 -6.31
C ASP A 100 -5.81 3.20 -6.86
N ALA A 101 -5.11 2.63 -7.83
CA ALA A 101 -5.44 1.32 -8.40
C ALA A 101 -4.26 0.36 -8.22
N LEU A 102 -4.51 -0.78 -7.57
CA LEU A 102 -3.52 -1.80 -7.26
C LEU A 102 -3.91 -3.14 -7.90
N ASP A 103 -2.97 -3.72 -8.64
CA ASP A 103 -3.05 -5.13 -9.07
C ASP A 103 -2.59 -6.02 -7.92
N LEU A 104 -3.53 -6.78 -7.36
CA LEU A 104 -3.29 -7.63 -6.19
C LEU A 104 -2.51 -8.90 -6.53
N GLU A 105 -2.48 -9.31 -7.79
CA GLU A 105 -1.77 -10.50 -8.24
C GLU A 105 -0.31 -10.17 -8.63
N ALA A 106 -0.02 -8.89 -8.90
CA ALA A 106 1.31 -8.42 -9.25
C ALA A 106 2.18 -8.25 -8.00
N GLN A 107 3.01 -9.27 -7.70
CA GLN A 107 4.00 -9.18 -6.62
C GLN A 107 4.93 -7.98 -6.84
N HIS A 108 5.02 -7.09 -5.83
CA HIS A 108 5.86 -5.89 -5.80
C HIS A 108 5.54 -4.80 -6.85
N LYS A 109 4.30 -4.72 -7.35
CA LYS A 109 3.87 -3.59 -8.19
C LYS A 109 3.34 -2.46 -7.31
N GLU A 110 3.90 -1.26 -7.50
CA GLU A 110 3.35 -0.05 -6.86
C GLU A 110 1.94 0.26 -7.41
N PRO A 111 1.02 0.76 -6.56
CA PRO A 111 -0.28 1.23 -7.01
C PRO A 111 -0.13 2.38 -8.03
N CYS A 112 -0.93 2.36 -9.07
CA CYS A 112 -1.07 3.50 -9.99
C CYS A 112 -1.94 4.55 -9.30
N ASN A 113 -1.46 5.79 -9.18
CA ASN A 113 -2.19 6.86 -8.50
C ASN A 113 -2.49 8.04 -9.43
N VAL A 114 -3.66 8.64 -9.27
CA VAL A 114 -4.04 9.87 -9.96
C VAL A 114 -4.88 10.75 -9.04
N GLN A 115 -4.61 12.06 -9.05
CA GLN A 115 -5.37 13.03 -8.27
C GLN A 115 -6.22 13.90 -9.20
N ILE A 116 -7.51 13.98 -8.91
CA ILE A 116 -8.50 14.66 -9.75
C ILE A 116 -9.13 15.80 -8.95
N ASN A 117 -9.08 17.03 -9.46
CA ASN A 117 -9.83 18.14 -8.89
C ASN A 117 -11.31 18.00 -9.27
N VAL A 118 -12.18 17.85 -8.29
CA VAL A 118 -13.59 17.53 -8.52
C VAL A 118 -14.33 18.68 -9.21
N LYS A 119 -13.97 19.94 -8.91
CA LYS A 119 -14.62 21.14 -9.45
C LYS A 119 -14.41 21.33 -10.95
N ASP A 120 -13.33 20.76 -11.48
CA ASP A 120 -12.97 20.83 -12.90
C ASP A 120 -13.82 19.89 -13.76
N PHE A 121 -14.32 18.80 -13.16
CA PHE A 121 -15.00 17.74 -13.89
C PHE A 121 -16.49 17.63 -13.59
N PHE A 122 -16.95 18.05 -12.41
CA PHE A 122 -18.33 17.89 -11.98
C PHE A 122 -19.02 19.23 -11.69
N SER A 123 -20.31 19.29 -11.99
CA SER A 123 -21.19 20.42 -11.71
C SER A 123 -22.27 20.00 -10.73
N GLU A 124 -22.43 20.77 -9.65
CA GLU A 124 -23.47 20.56 -8.63
C GLU A 124 -24.78 21.29 -8.95
N GLU A 125 -24.85 21.97 -10.10
CA GLU A 125 -26.09 22.59 -10.58
C GLU A 125 -27.18 21.53 -10.82
N GLN A 126 -28.45 21.91 -10.63
CA GLN A 126 -29.59 21.00 -10.84
C GLN A 126 -29.55 20.39 -12.25
N PRO A 127 -29.27 19.08 -12.38
CA PRO A 127 -29.01 18.49 -13.66
C PRO A 127 -30.31 18.06 -14.33
N LYS A 128 -30.41 18.29 -15.64
CA LYS A 128 -31.50 17.74 -16.46
C LYS A 128 -31.17 16.31 -16.92
N ASN A 129 -29.89 16.03 -17.16
CA ASN A 129 -29.38 14.72 -17.56
C ASN A 129 -28.03 14.43 -16.91
N TYR A 130 -27.64 13.15 -16.82
CA TYR A 130 -26.33 12.72 -16.33
C TYR A 130 -25.15 13.35 -17.08
N LYS A 131 -25.31 13.63 -18.39
CA LYS A 131 -24.24 14.29 -19.17
C LYS A 131 -23.99 15.71 -18.68
N ASP A 132 -25.03 16.41 -18.26
CA ASP A 132 -24.96 17.83 -17.86
C ASP A 132 -24.30 17.99 -16.47
N MET A 133 -24.19 16.89 -15.71
CA MET A 133 -23.50 16.83 -14.41
C MET A 133 -21.98 16.92 -14.57
N TYR A 134 -21.44 16.61 -15.76
CA TYR A 134 -20.01 16.58 -16.00
C TYR A 134 -19.59 17.70 -16.95
N LYS A 135 -18.71 18.60 -16.48
CA LYS A 135 -18.17 19.72 -17.28
C LYS A 135 -17.18 19.24 -18.34
N ASN A 136 -16.31 18.29 -17.99
CA ASN A 136 -15.25 17.78 -18.86
C ASN A 136 -15.09 16.25 -18.76
N PHE A 137 -16.17 15.51 -19.06
CA PHE A 137 -16.17 14.05 -18.95
C PHE A 137 -15.10 13.39 -19.84
N ALA A 138 -14.92 13.88 -21.08
CA ALA A 138 -13.92 13.33 -22.00
C ALA A 138 -12.48 13.52 -21.48
N GLY A 139 -12.16 14.70 -20.94
CA GLY A 139 -10.86 14.96 -20.33
C GLY A 139 -10.59 14.03 -19.15
N PHE A 140 -11.58 13.81 -18.29
CA PHE A 140 -11.48 12.88 -17.16
C PHE A 140 -11.15 11.45 -17.61
N ILE A 141 -11.88 10.93 -18.60
CA ILE A 141 -11.67 9.57 -19.13
C ILE A 141 -10.29 9.44 -19.79
N ASN A 142 -9.82 10.47 -20.49
CA ASN A 142 -8.47 10.47 -21.08
C ASN A 142 -7.36 10.42 -20.02
N THR A 143 -7.54 11.14 -18.90
CA THR A 143 -6.63 11.07 -17.76
C THR A 143 -6.60 9.68 -17.16
N LEU A 144 -7.76 9.06 -16.91
CA LEU A 144 -7.83 7.69 -16.37
C LEU A 144 -7.24 6.65 -17.32
N ASN A 145 -7.49 6.78 -18.62
CA ASN A 145 -6.90 5.90 -19.63
C ASN A 145 -5.37 5.94 -19.55
N SER A 146 -4.79 7.14 -19.49
CA SER A 146 -3.34 7.33 -19.55
C SER A 146 -2.63 6.98 -18.24
N SER A 147 -3.22 7.34 -17.10
CA SER A 147 -2.59 7.17 -15.78
C SER A 147 -2.86 5.81 -15.14
N LEU A 148 -4.02 5.19 -15.40
CA LEU A 148 -4.41 3.95 -14.71
C LEU A 148 -4.55 2.79 -15.70
N LEU A 149 -5.48 2.88 -16.65
CA LEU A 149 -5.87 1.72 -17.45
C LEU A 149 -4.73 1.19 -18.33
N VAL A 150 -3.95 2.07 -18.96
CA VAL A 150 -2.78 1.67 -19.75
C VAL A 150 -1.68 1.08 -18.86
N GLU A 151 -1.48 1.57 -17.65
CA GLU A 151 -0.46 1.03 -16.73
C GLU A 151 -0.85 -0.32 -16.11
N LEU A 152 -2.16 -0.55 -15.93
CA LEU A 152 -2.72 -1.82 -15.47
C LEU A 152 -2.65 -2.88 -16.56
N ASP A 153 -2.99 -2.55 -17.81
CA ASP A 153 -2.97 -3.48 -18.95
C ASP A 153 -1.54 -3.67 -19.54
N GLY A 154 -0.70 -2.62 -19.53
CA GLY A 154 0.56 -2.55 -20.27
C GLY A 154 1.78 -3.21 -19.62
N LYS A 155 1.65 -3.85 -18.45
CA LYS A 155 2.80 -4.44 -17.72
C LYS A 155 2.87 -5.97 -17.79
N ASN A 156 2.42 -6.59 -18.88
CA ASN A 156 2.68 -8.01 -19.17
C ASN A 156 3.92 -8.25 -20.05
N ALA A 157 4.62 -7.21 -20.55
CA ALA A 157 5.70 -7.38 -21.53
C ALA A 157 7.15 -7.23 -21.00
N ALA A 158 7.38 -7.01 -19.70
CA ALA A 158 8.72 -6.73 -19.17
C ALA A 158 9.21 -7.70 -18.07
N ALA A 159 8.62 -8.88 -17.93
CA ALA A 159 9.09 -9.93 -17.00
C ALA A 159 9.58 -11.22 -17.69
N ALA A 160 9.78 -11.19 -19.01
CA ALA A 160 10.24 -12.35 -19.79
C ALA A 160 11.45 -12.04 -20.69
N ALA A 161 12.45 -11.31 -20.19
CA ALA A 161 13.79 -11.28 -20.79
C ALA A 161 14.82 -10.65 -19.84
N ALA A 162 15.26 -11.41 -18.84
CA ALA A 162 16.60 -11.24 -18.28
C ALA A 162 17.11 -12.63 -17.90
N GLN A 163 17.52 -13.37 -18.92
CA GLN A 163 18.34 -14.56 -18.72
C GLN A 163 19.66 -14.14 -18.07
N LYS A 164 19.87 -14.71 -16.89
CA LYS A 164 21.14 -14.88 -16.19
C LYS A 164 22.26 -15.32 -17.16
N PRO A 165 23.52 -14.89 -16.98
CA PRO A 165 24.65 -15.76 -17.25
C PRO A 165 25.24 -16.25 -15.92
N ASP A 166 25.10 -17.56 -15.69
CA ASP A 166 25.96 -18.33 -14.79
C ASP A 166 27.37 -18.36 -15.38
N VAL A 167 28.38 -17.92 -14.63
CA VAL A 167 29.71 -18.56 -14.64
C VAL A 167 30.23 -18.62 -13.21
N MET A 168 30.61 -19.83 -12.84
CA MET A 168 30.90 -20.34 -11.51
C MET A 168 32.35 -20.07 -11.07
N SER A 169 32.52 -19.98 -9.74
CA SER A 169 33.73 -19.71 -8.96
C SER A 169 34.99 -20.54 -9.26
N SER A 170 36.17 -19.95 -9.02
CA SER A 170 37.21 -20.59 -8.20
C SER A 170 38.28 -19.61 -7.69
N SER A 171 38.67 -19.82 -6.43
CA SER A 171 39.69 -19.20 -5.57
C SER A 171 41.09 -18.99 -6.15
N SER A 172 41.81 -17.95 -5.67
CA SER A 172 43.16 -18.14 -5.08
C SER A 172 43.69 -16.88 -4.37
N ILE A 173 44.28 -17.16 -3.22
CA ILE A 173 45.00 -16.31 -2.27
C ILE A 173 46.32 -15.84 -2.92
N ASN A 174 46.74 -14.59 -2.67
CA ASN A 174 48.17 -14.24 -2.48
C ASN A 174 48.30 -12.85 -1.84
N SER A 175 48.96 -12.87 -0.68
CA SER A 175 49.47 -11.78 0.15
C SER A 175 50.73 -11.13 -0.42
N SER A 176 50.93 -9.82 -0.23
CA SER A 176 52.12 -9.21 0.44
C SER A 176 52.22 -7.68 0.27
N GLU A 177 52.42 -7.01 1.41
CA GLU A 177 53.30 -5.88 1.74
C GLU A 177 53.19 -4.54 0.96
N ASN A 178 52.77 -3.44 1.59
CA ASN A 178 53.47 -2.58 2.57
C ASN A 178 54.14 -1.37 1.89
N VAL A 179 53.50 -0.19 1.90
CA VAL A 179 54.22 1.11 1.97
C VAL A 179 53.40 2.14 2.77
N LEU A 180 53.97 2.46 3.92
CA LEU A 180 53.70 3.57 4.84
C LEU A 180 53.76 4.95 4.17
N ARG A 181 52.77 5.82 4.42
CA ARG A 181 53.03 7.27 4.61
C ARG A 181 51.92 7.96 5.41
N ASP A 182 52.35 8.46 6.57
CA ASP A 182 51.66 9.33 7.52
C ASP A 182 51.15 10.65 6.91
N THR A 183 49.94 11.06 7.28
CA THR A 183 49.59 12.46 7.61
C THR A 183 48.41 12.53 8.59
N ARG A 184 48.74 12.59 9.88
CA ARG A 184 48.12 13.35 10.99
C ARG A 184 46.77 14.07 10.75
N THR A 185 45.78 13.78 11.60
CA THR A 185 45.09 14.70 12.56
C THR A 185 43.55 14.52 12.63
N THR A 186 43.10 14.10 13.83
CA THR A 186 41.77 14.29 14.46
C THR A 186 40.60 13.35 14.09
N GLU A 187 40.40 12.35 14.95
CA GLU A 187 39.15 11.61 15.14
C GLU A 187 38.03 12.50 15.73
N PRO A 188 36.77 12.20 15.42
CA PRO A 188 35.74 12.19 16.44
C PRO A 188 35.17 10.78 16.63
N ALA A 189 35.33 10.28 17.86
CA ALA A 189 34.48 9.34 18.58
C ALA A 189 33.83 8.19 17.79
N GLY A 190 34.48 7.02 17.90
CA GLY A 190 33.98 5.75 17.42
C GLY A 190 32.59 5.38 17.96
N LEU A 191 31.70 5.04 17.03
CA LEU A 191 30.53 4.24 17.30
C LEU A 191 30.99 2.81 17.61
N ILE A 192 31.07 2.49 18.90
CA ILE A 192 31.32 1.12 19.37
C ILE A 192 30.02 0.34 19.19
N TYR A 193 29.97 -0.52 18.18
CA TYR A 193 28.92 -1.52 18.08
C TYR A 193 29.12 -2.56 19.19
N PRO A 194 28.11 -2.87 20.01
CA PRO A 194 28.21 -3.96 20.96
C PRO A 194 28.31 -5.29 20.20
N PRO A 195 29.09 -6.26 20.70
CA PRO A 195 29.19 -7.58 20.08
C PRO A 195 27.83 -8.28 20.12
N VAL A 196 27.37 -8.74 18.95
CA VAL A 196 26.20 -9.61 18.84
C VAL A 196 26.57 -10.98 19.40
N ALA A 197 25.86 -11.42 20.44
CA ALA A 197 26.07 -12.75 21.01
C ALA A 197 25.68 -13.82 19.99
N LEU A 198 26.68 -14.53 19.46
CA LEU A 198 26.52 -15.69 18.58
C LEU A 198 26.15 -16.95 19.38
N PHE A 199 25.05 -16.94 20.14
CA PHE A 199 24.52 -18.16 20.77
C PHE A 199 22.99 -18.10 20.88
N GLY A 200 22.34 -18.98 20.10
CA GLY A 200 20.89 -19.14 20.07
C GLY A 200 20.31 -19.68 21.36
N HIS A 201 19.08 -19.27 21.67
CA HIS A 201 18.25 -19.76 22.77
C HIS A 201 16.79 -19.58 22.33
N ASP A 202 15.98 -20.63 22.25
CA ASP A 202 15.20 -21.20 23.35
C ASP A 202 14.34 -20.16 24.08
N ASP A 203 13.03 -20.24 23.84
CA ASP A 203 11.95 -19.31 24.19
C ASP A 203 11.46 -19.46 25.64
N THR A 204 12.28 -20.03 26.51
CA THR A 204 11.84 -20.41 27.87
C THR A 204 12.13 -19.32 28.92
N PHE A 205 12.79 -18.22 28.54
CA PHE A 205 13.03 -17.09 29.43
C PHE A 205 12.93 -15.75 28.67
N PRO A 206 12.13 -14.78 29.15
CA PRO A 206 12.07 -13.47 28.54
C PRO A 206 13.44 -12.77 28.61
N ALA A 207 13.86 -12.20 27.49
CA ALA A 207 15.09 -11.42 27.40
C ALA A 207 15.05 -10.23 28.38
N PRO A 208 16.19 -9.83 28.97
CA PRO A 208 16.26 -8.67 29.84
C PRO A 208 15.75 -7.41 29.12
N GLY A 209 14.94 -6.60 29.81
CA GLY A 209 14.39 -5.36 29.25
C GLY A 209 15.48 -4.38 28.78
N ALA A 210 15.19 -3.67 27.70
CA ALA A 210 16.10 -2.68 27.11
C ALA A 210 16.56 -1.65 28.17
N GLY A 211 17.88 -1.58 28.39
CA GLY A 211 18.50 -0.64 29.35
C GLY A 211 19.39 -1.27 30.43
N PHE A 212 19.52 -2.60 30.49
CA PHE A 212 20.39 -3.26 31.46
C PHE A 212 21.85 -3.30 30.96
N TYR A 213 22.73 -2.49 31.58
CA TYR A 213 24.18 -2.56 31.39
C TYR A 213 24.82 -3.23 32.62
N PRO A 214 25.71 -4.23 32.45
CA PRO A 214 26.47 -4.76 33.57
C PRO A 214 27.46 -3.71 34.07
N HIS A 215 27.27 -3.21 35.29
CA HIS A 215 28.25 -2.36 35.95
C HIS A 215 29.45 -3.19 36.41
N ARG A 216 30.64 -2.77 35.97
CA ARG A 216 31.93 -3.28 36.42
C ARG A 216 32.08 -3.00 37.92
N SER A 217 32.24 -4.06 38.70
CA SER A 217 32.42 -4.03 40.15
C SER A 217 33.66 -3.23 40.58
N VAL A 218 33.49 -2.29 41.51
CA VAL A 218 34.55 -1.81 42.42
C VAL A 218 33.94 -1.61 43.82
N SER A 219 34.66 -2.07 44.84
CA SER A 219 34.24 -2.40 46.20
C SER A 219 34.33 -1.27 47.27
N TYR A 220 33.60 -1.48 48.38
CA TYR A 220 33.64 -0.84 49.74
C TYR A 220 32.97 0.56 49.88
N HIS A 221 32.18 0.93 50.90
CA HIS A 221 31.91 0.42 52.26
C HIS A 221 30.50 0.86 52.77
N HIS A 222 29.77 -0.09 53.37
CA HIS A 222 29.00 -0.06 54.64
C HIS A 222 28.57 1.29 55.29
N VAL A 223 27.25 1.49 55.49
CA VAL A 223 26.67 1.87 56.80
C VAL A 223 25.30 1.18 56.99
N HIS A 224 25.05 0.82 58.24
CA HIS A 224 24.11 -0.13 58.80
C HIS A 224 23.06 0.63 59.63
N VAL A 225 21.78 0.24 59.58
CA VAL A 225 20.82 0.49 60.67
C VAL A 225 19.93 -0.75 60.87
N LYS A 226 20.09 -1.32 62.07
CA LYS A 226 19.32 -2.36 62.80
C LYS A 226 17.88 -1.90 63.12
N THR A 227 16.86 -2.64 63.55
CA THR A 227 16.49 -4.03 63.94
C THR A 227 14.97 -3.93 64.19
N SER A 228 14.13 -4.95 64.03
CA SER A 228 13.77 -5.87 65.13
C SER A 228 12.73 -6.89 64.64
N THR A 229 12.81 -8.06 65.26
CA THR A 229 12.12 -9.34 65.06
C THR A 229 10.65 -9.39 65.49
N ASP A 230 9.92 -10.39 64.96
CA ASP A 230 9.10 -11.41 65.65
C ASP A 230 8.00 -11.88 64.66
N GLN A 231 7.99 -13.10 64.08
CA GLN A 231 7.88 -14.47 64.59
C GLN A 231 6.51 -14.80 65.26
N TYR A 232 5.83 -15.80 64.65
CA TYR A 232 4.79 -16.73 65.15
C TYR A 232 3.27 -16.52 64.86
N PHE A 233 2.77 -17.44 64.03
CA PHE A 233 1.53 -18.25 64.09
C PHE A 233 0.35 -17.83 64.99
N HIS A 234 -0.85 -17.81 64.40
CA HIS A 234 -1.94 -18.71 64.80
C HIS A 234 -2.99 -18.86 63.68
N THR A 235 -3.31 -20.13 63.42
CA THR A 235 -4.54 -20.74 62.84
C THR A 235 -5.52 -19.88 62.04
#